data_AF-A0A6V7J4T7-F1
#
_entry.id   AF-A0A6V7J4T7-F1
#
_cell.length_a   1.000
_cell.length_b   1.000
_cell.length_c   1.000
_cell.angle_alpha   90.00
_cell.angle_beta   90.00
_cell.angle_gamma   90.00
#
_symmetry.space_group_name_H-M   'P 1'
#
loop_
_entity.id
_entity.type
_entity.pdbx_description
1 polymer ?
#
loop_
_entity_poly.entity_id
_entity_poly.type
_entity_poly.pdbx_seq_one_letter_code
_entity_poly.pdbx_strand_id
1 'polypeptide(L)'
;HKIEEIRCRALENIISKLEHGYTSNCDGVNRELLTKLLNWFNFDEVPHIDKVLELIRHLISENVINLCAFDELRFRNELQLLRRRLDSSWHAKIDGIEEAAVRNLSKIDATSTNFRKYDSGGMRQPHSDFDTARSQNGDQGYKNHRNDAKISDNHQNDFETMSPLRNPQQIASESSQDDTLQFDSTLPSEPGTPVSKRTENSIRWLVMPWQPLVSSDRGVLLAVEEALTNQTDVNLIVHTCQLITNVMLQDFPAEVFLQRPSIVALFQCFLRNSQDPRIIPTVLKAMYKLTRGL
;
A
#
# COMPACT_ATOMS: atom_id res chain seq x y z
N HIS A 1 -4.66 8.82 9.14
CA HIS A 1 -5.78 8.17 9.84
C HIS A 1 -6.09 8.96 11.12
N LYS A 2 -7.36 9.05 11.57
CA LYS A 2 -7.72 9.84 12.78
C LYS A 2 -7.34 9.14 14.09
N ILE A 3 -7.45 7.83 14.13
CA ILE A 3 -7.03 7.00 15.28
C ILE A 3 -5.50 6.92 15.32
N GLU A 4 -4.91 7.30 16.45
CA GLU A 4 -3.46 7.30 16.70
C GLU A 4 -2.84 5.90 16.60
N GLU A 5 -3.45 4.91 17.24
CA GLU A 5 -2.95 3.53 17.27
C GLU A 5 -2.77 2.95 15.86
N ILE A 6 -3.72 3.18 14.95
CA ILE A 6 -3.60 2.81 13.51
C ILE A 6 -2.44 3.55 12.84
N ARG A 7 -2.23 4.84 13.14
CA ARG A 7 -1.08 5.60 12.60
C ARG A 7 0.23 4.99 13.06
N CYS A 8 0.38 4.71 14.36
CA CYS A 8 1.59 4.13 14.94
C CYS A 8 1.89 2.76 14.32
N ARG A 9 0.89 1.89 14.18
CA ARG A 9 1.05 0.59 13.53
C ARG A 9 1.48 0.73 12.06
N ALA A 10 0.90 1.69 11.33
CA ALA A 10 1.29 1.94 9.95
C ALA A 10 2.76 2.42 9.85
N LEU A 11 3.21 3.26 10.79
CA LEU A 11 4.61 3.71 10.86
C LEU A 11 5.56 2.54 11.07
N GLU A 12 5.30 1.68 12.06
CA GLU A 12 6.14 0.49 12.31
C GLU A 12 6.14 -0.47 11.11
N ASN A 13 4.99 -0.65 10.45
CA ASN A 13 4.90 -1.49 9.26
C ASN A 13 5.77 -0.92 8.10
N ILE A 14 5.73 0.39 7.86
CA ILE A 14 6.56 1.05 6.84
C ILE A 14 8.04 0.91 7.15
N ILE A 15 8.44 1.16 8.41
CA ILE A 15 9.84 1.02 8.85
C ILE A 15 10.30 -0.43 8.64
N SER A 16 9.52 -1.40 9.12
CA SER A 16 9.83 -2.81 8.98
C SER A 16 9.94 -3.23 7.51
N LYS A 17 9.05 -2.77 6.63
CA LYS A 17 9.15 -2.99 5.18
C LYS A 17 10.47 -2.50 4.61
N LEU A 18 10.89 -1.29 4.95
CA LEU A 18 12.15 -0.72 4.46
C LEU A 18 13.36 -1.50 4.97
N GLU A 19 13.37 -1.90 6.24
CA GLU A 19 14.44 -2.74 6.83
C GLU A 19 14.58 -4.10 6.13
N HIS A 20 13.47 -4.67 5.66
CA HIS A 20 13.45 -5.93 4.90
C HIS A 20 13.66 -5.73 3.39
N GLY A 21 13.91 -4.49 2.93
CA GLY A 21 14.23 -4.18 1.54
C GLY A 21 13.02 -4.02 0.61
N TYR A 22 11.81 -3.85 1.16
CA TYR A 22 10.63 -3.47 0.39
C TYR A 22 10.69 -1.99 0.04
N THR A 23 11.07 -1.68 -1.21
CA THR A 23 11.15 -0.31 -1.73
C THR A 23 10.24 -0.14 -2.94
N SER A 24 9.56 0.99 -3.03
CA SER A 24 8.78 1.37 -4.21
C SER A 24 9.64 2.21 -5.17
N ASN A 25 9.66 1.85 -6.45
CA ASN A 25 10.27 2.67 -7.51
C ASN A 25 9.25 3.65 -8.13
N CYS A 26 8.04 3.75 -7.56
CA CYS A 26 7.01 4.65 -8.03
C CYS A 26 7.12 6.01 -7.31
N ASP A 27 7.57 7.04 -8.04
CA ASP A 27 7.71 8.40 -7.51
C ASP A 27 6.42 8.94 -6.89
N GLY A 28 5.26 8.59 -7.46
CA GLY A 28 3.95 8.97 -6.93
C GLY A 28 3.70 8.43 -5.51
N VAL A 29 4.02 7.15 -5.27
CA VAL A 29 3.88 6.51 -3.95
C VAL A 29 4.87 7.13 -2.96
N ASN A 30 6.11 7.37 -3.38
CA ASN A 30 7.15 7.93 -2.50
C ASN A 30 6.83 9.39 -2.11
N ARG A 31 6.28 10.17 -3.05
CA ARG A 31 5.77 11.52 -2.79
C ARG A 31 4.58 11.52 -1.83
N GLU A 32 3.64 10.61 -2.01
CA GLU A 32 2.50 10.48 -1.11
C GLU A 32 2.95 10.09 0.31
N LEU A 33 3.89 9.15 0.42
CA LEU A 33 4.50 8.75 1.69
C LEU A 33 5.15 9.95 2.40
N LEU A 34 6.01 10.70 1.71
CA LEU A 34 6.64 11.89 2.29
C LEU A 34 5.61 12.90 2.78
N THR A 35 4.58 13.15 1.96
CA THR A 35 3.49 14.06 2.32
C THR A 35 2.75 13.58 3.57
N LYS A 36 2.48 12.28 3.70
CA LYS A 36 1.84 11.70 4.89
C LYS A 36 2.74 11.78 6.13
N LEU A 37 4.04 11.59 5.98
CA LEU A 37 5.01 11.72 7.08
C LEU A 37 5.14 13.17 7.56
N LEU A 38 5.15 14.16 6.67
CA LEU A 38 5.13 15.57 7.05
C LEU A 38 3.80 15.94 7.74
N ASN A 39 2.67 15.44 7.22
CA ASN A 39 1.37 15.61 7.84
C ASN A 39 1.21 14.89 9.20
N TRP A 40 2.14 14.00 9.58
CA TRP A 40 2.16 13.36 10.89
C TRP A 40 2.21 14.39 12.02
N PHE A 41 2.91 15.50 11.78
CA PHE A 41 3.06 16.57 12.75
C PHE A 41 1.85 17.48 12.83
N ASN A 42 0.84 17.33 11.96
CA ASN A 42 -0.37 18.14 11.97
C ASN A 42 -1.42 17.68 13.01
N PHE A 43 -1.20 16.54 13.66
CA PHE A 43 -2.07 16.06 14.74
C PHE A 43 -1.72 16.72 16.08
N ASP A 44 -2.68 16.78 16.99
CA ASP A 44 -2.49 17.32 18.34
C ASP A 44 -1.51 16.46 19.15
N GLU A 45 -1.67 15.13 19.05
CA GLU A 45 -0.76 14.14 19.61
C GLU A 45 0.19 13.64 18.53
N VAL A 46 1.49 13.83 18.76
CA VAL A 46 2.55 13.46 17.83
C VAL A 46 3.41 12.37 18.46
N PRO A 47 2.99 11.10 18.43
CA PRO A 47 3.80 9.99 18.93
C PRO A 47 5.00 9.75 18.00
N HIS A 48 6.05 9.14 18.57
CA HIS A 48 7.22 8.65 17.83
C HIS A 48 7.91 9.68 16.90
N ILE A 49 7.96 10.96 17.31
CA ILE A 49 8.64 12.05 16.57
C ILE A 49 10.02 11.61 16.04
N ASP A 50 10.80 10.97 16.92
CA ASP A 50 12.12 10.45 16.60
C ASP A 50 12.14 9.53 15.37
N LYS A 51 11.27 8.52 15.37
CA LYS A 51 11.17 7.51 14.31
C LYS A 51 10.72 8.14 13.00
N VAL A 52 9.78 9.08 13.05
CA VAL A 52 9.26 9.77 11.86
C VAL A 52 10.35 10.64 11.22
N LEU A 53 11.06 11.44 12.02
CA LEU A 53 12.17 12.27 11.51
C LEU A 53 13.30 11.40 10.95
N GLU A 54 13.64 10.30 11.63
CA GLU A 54 14.65 9.36 11.16
C GLU A 54 14.24 8.69 9.84
N LEU A 55 12.98 8.30 9.72
CA LEU A 55 12.42 7.73 8.50
C LEU A 55 12.48 8.73 7.33
N ILE A 56 12.07 9.98 7.55
CA ILE A 56 12.18 11.03 6.51
C ILE A 56 13.64 11.20 6.09
N ARG A 57 14.57 11.28 7.04
CA ARG A 57 16.01 11.41 6.77
C ARG A 57 16.52 10.24 5.93
N HIS A 58 16.16 9.01 6.31
CA HIS A 58 16.56 7.78 5.63
C HIS A 58 16.04 7.72 4.19
N LEU A 59 14.75 8.02 3.98
CA LEU A 59 14.13 8.01 2.65
C LEU A 59 14.80 9.00 1.69
N ILE A 60 15.27 10.14 2.20
CA ILE A 60 16.00 11.14 1.41
C ILE A 60 17.46 10.72 1.20
N SER A 61 18.14 10.22 2.23
CA SER A 61 19.56 9.87 2.14
C SER A 61 19.84 8.70 1.21
N GLU A 62 18.94 7.71 1.20
CA GLU A 62 19.00 6.53 0.33
C GLU A 62 18.43 6.78 -1.09
N ASN A 63 18.07 8.03 -1.40
CA ASN A 63 17.45 8.42 -2.67
C ASN A 63 16.17 7.61 -2.99
N VAL A 64 15.45 7.12 -1.97
CA VAL A 64 14.13 6.50 -2.16
C VAL A 64 13.14 7.56 -2.65
N ILE A 65 13.25 8.79 -2.11
CA ILE A 65 12.53 9.95 -2.61
C ILE A 65 13.43 10.76 -3.53
N ASN A 66 13.00 10.96 -4.77
CA ASN A 66 13.62 11.90 -5.69
C ASN A 66 13.10 13.31 -5.40
N LEU A 67 13.93 14.13 -4.76
CA LEU A 67 13.56 15.51 -4.42
C LEU A 67 13.49 16.44 -5.63
N CYS A 68 14.07 16.11 -6.79
CA CYS A 68 13.88 16.92 -8.01
C CYS A 68 12.46 16.79 -8.58
N ALA A 69 11.81 15.64 -8.36
CA ALA A 69 10.39 15.46 -8.68
C ALA A 69 9.45 16.04 -7.59
N PHE A 70 10.03 16.39 -6.43
CA PHE A 70 9.34 17.05 -5.34
C PHE A 70 9.59 18.56 -5.43
N ASP A 71 8.61 19.36 -5.02
CA ASP A 71 8.76 20.82 -4.98
C ASP A 71 9.72 21.19 -3.84
N GLU A 72 11.00 21.42 -4.15
CA GLU A 72 12.05 21.70 -3.15
C GLU A 72 11.67 22.86 -2.23
N LEU A 73 11.11 23.92 -2.79
CA LEU A 73 10.66 25.10 -2.02
C LEU A 73 9.56 24.70 -1.04
N ARG A 74 8.60 23.91 -1.48
CA ARG A 74 7.56 23.37 -0.58
C ARG A 74 8.17 22.52 0.52
N PHE A 75 9.11 21.62 0.20
CA PHE A 75 9.76 20.77 1.20
C PHE A 75 10.49 21.59 2.26
N ARG A 76 11.27 22.59 1.86
CA ARG A 76 11.96 23.50 2.78
C ARG A 76 10.99 24.27 3.66
N ASN A 77 9.89 24.76 3.11
CA ASN A 77 8.86 25.47 3.88
C ASN A 77 8.22 24.55 4.94
N GLU A 78 7.94 23.30 4.60
CA GLU A 78 7.43 22.31 5.56
C GLU A 78 8.46 22.03 6.67
N LEU A 79 9.75 21.86 6.35
CA LEU A 79 10.79 21.69 7.37
C LEU A 79 10.91 22.90 8.30
N GLN A 80 10.79 24.12 7.76
CA GLN A 80 10.78 25.34 8.59
C GLN A 80 9.55 25.39 9.50
N LEU A 81 8.38 24.97 9.00
CA LEU A 81 7.18 24.87 9.81
C LEU A 81 7.36 23.84 10.94
N LEU A 82 7.94 22.68 10.64
CA LEU A 82 8.28 21.66 11.65
C LEU A 82 9.23 22.22 12.72
N ARG A 83 10.25 22.99 12.32
CA ARG A 83 11.19 23.61 13.25
C ARG A 83 10.51 24.59 14.21
N ARG A 84 9.48 25.30 13.76
CA ARG A 84 8.71 26.24 14.60
C ARG A 84 7.76 25.53 15.57
N ARG A 85 7.32 24.32 15.22
CA ARG A 85 6.35 23.54 16.00
C ARG A 85 7.00 22.63 17.03
N LEU A 86 8.16 22.07 16.69
CA LEU A 86 8.88 21.13 17.54
C LEU A 86 9.88 21.87 18.43
N ASP A 87 10.10 21.32 19.62
CA ASP A 87 11.10 21.80 20.56
C ASP A 87 12.52 21.76 19.97
N SER A 88 13.41 22.58 20.53
CA SER A 88 14.80 22.70 20.11
C SER A 88 15.59 21.38 20.18
N SER A 89 15.14 20.41 20.98
CA SER A 89 15.70 19.07 21.04
C SER A 89 15.64 18.32 19.69
N TRP A 90 14.68 18.64 18.83
CA TRP A 90 14.51 18.01 17.52
C TRP A 90 15.18 18.76 16.38
N HIS A 91 15.65 19.99 16.62
CA HIS A 91 16.21 20.85 15.58
C HIS A 91 17.44 20.22 14.92
N ALA A 92 18.29 19.54 15.69
CA ALA A 92 19.44 18.81 15.16
C ALA A 92 19.05 17.71 14.16
N LYS A 93 17.92 17.02 14.38
CA LYS A 93 17.40 16.01 13.44
C LYS A 93 16.82 16.66 12.18
N ILE A 94 16.13 17.79 12.32
CA ILE A 94 15.62 18.57 11.19
C ILE A 94 16.79 19.09 10.33
N ASP A 95 17.84 19.61 10.96
CA ASP A 95 19.07 20.03 10.28
C ASP A 95 19.69 18.87 9.49
N GLY A 96 19.75 17.68 10.10
CA GLY A 96 20.20 16.46 9.41
C GLY A 96 19.37 16.06 8.19
N ILE A 97 18.05 16.31 8.21
CA ILE A 97 17.16 16.10 7.05
C ILE A 97 17.45 17.13 5.96
N GLU A 98 17.61 18.40 6.32
CA GLU A 98 17.91 19.47 5.36
C GLU A 98 19.26 19.22 4.67
N GLU A 99 20.29 18.84 5.42
CA GLU A 99 21.57 18.45 4.83
C GLU A 99 21.47 17.23 3.92
N ALA A 100 20.69 16.22 4.30
CA ALA A 100 20.46 15.04 3.47
C ALA A 100 19.78 15.41 2.15
N ALA A 101 18.85 16.35 2.18
CA ALA A 101 18.19 16.88 0.99
C ALA A 101 19.17 17.59 0.05
N VAL A 102 20.01 18.50 0.58
CA VAL A 102 21.05 19.19 -0.21
C VAL A 102 22.01 18.20 -0.85
N ARG A 103 22.44 17.17 -0.11
CA ARG A 103 23.30 16.10 -0.65
C ARG A 103 22.60 15.31 -1.76
N ASN A 104 21.33 14.96 -1.59
CA ASN A 104 20.53 14.26 -2.60
C ASN A 104 20.44 15.07 -3.92
N LEU A 105 20.12 16.36 -3.85
CA LEU A 105 20.06 17.27 -4.99
C LEU A 105 21.42 17.38 -5.71
N SER A 106 22.51 17.56 -4.96
CA SER A 106 23.86 17.68 -5.55
C SER A 106 24.32 16.42 -6.31
N LYS A 107 23.91 15.22 -5.85
CA LYS A 107 24.21 13.96 -6.55
C LYS A 107 23.53 13.90 -7.91
N ILE A 108 22.29 14.41 -8.01
CA ILE A 108 21.49 14.40 -9.24
C ILE A 108 22.13 15.31 -10.31
N ASP A 109 22.59 16.49 -9.92
CA ASP A 109 23.26 17.45 -10.82
C ASP A 109 24.57 16.90 -11.38
N ALA A 110 25.34 16.15 -10.57
CA ALA A 110 26.57 15.50 -10.99
C ALA A 110 26.33 14.35 -11.98
N THR A 111 25.24 13.59 -11.84
CA THR A 111 24.85 12.57 -12.84
C THR A 111 24.35 13.19 -14.14
N SER A 112 23.65 14.33 -14.09
CA SER A 112 23.13 15.01 -15.29
C SER A 112 24.23 15.66 -16.14
N THR A 113 25.34 16.08 -15.52
CA THR A 113 26.49 16.65 -16.22
C THR A 113 27.35 15.61 -16.95
N ASN A 114 27.30 14.34 -16.55
CA ASN A 114 28.04 13.26 -17.21
C ASN A 114 27.41 12.80 -18.54
N PHE A 115 26.10 13.00 -18.74
CA PHE A 115 25.44 12.70 -20.03
C PHE A 115 25.68 13.76 -21.11
N ARG A 116 26.11 14.98 -20.77
CA ARG A 116 26.37 16.05 -21.73
C ARG A 116 27.77 16.03 -22.35
N LYS A 117 28.63 15.09 -21.98
CA LYS A 117 30.03 15.06 -22.44
C LYS A 117 30.31 14.20 -23.68
N TYR A 118 29.28 13.58 -24.27
CA TYR A 118 29.42 12.75 -25.48
C TYR A 118 28.75 13.31 -26.73
N ASP A 119 28.13 14.49 -26.69
CA ASP A 119 27.52 15.10 -27.88
C ASP A 119 28.13 16.47 -28.15
N SER A 120 29.33 16.44 -28.71
CA SER A 120 29.99 17.61 -29.30
C SER A 120 30.74 17.15 -30.56
N GLY A 121 29.98 16.63 -31.52
CA GLY A 121 30.39 16.47 -32.91
C GLY A 121 29.38 17.20 -33.79
N GLY A 122 29.73 18.38 -34.29
CA GLY A 122 28.79 19.27 -34.98
C GLY A 122 28.34 18.79 -36.35
N MET A 123 27.14 19.20 -36.77
CA MET A 123 26.84 19.53 -38.17
C MET A 123 25.57 20.39 -38.30
N ARG A 124 25.56 21.16 -39.38
CA ARG A 124 24.77 22.38 -39.66
C ARG A 124 23.27 22.14 -39.86
N GLN A 125 22.50 23.19 -39.58
CA GLN A 125 21.09 23.38 -40.00
C GLN A 125 20.91 23.32 -41.53
N PRO A 126 19.67 23.10 -41.99
CA PRO A 126 19.03 24.21 -42.70
C PRO A 126 17.55 24.47 -42.30
N HIS A 127 17.19 25.73 -42.51
CA HIS A 127 15.85 26.34 -42.46
C HIS A 127 14.83 25.69 -43.40
N SER A 128 13.54 25.71 -42.98
CA SER A 128 12.43 25.99 -43.89
C SER A 128 11.21 26.50 -43.11
N ASP A 129 10.76 27.69 -43.51
CA ASP A 129 9.55 28.41 -43.08
C ASP A 129 8.26 27.62 -43.38
N PHE A 130 7.19 27.87 -42.62
CA PHE A 130 5.86 28.17 -43.18
C PHE A 130 4.89 28.69 -42.09
N ASP A 131 4.22 29.79 -42.45
CA ASP A 131 3.36 30.62 -41.63
C ASP A 131 1.95 30.05 -41.35
N THR A 132 1.50 30.35 -40.12
CA THR A 132 0.19 30.84 -39.69
C THR A 132 -0.90 31.11 -40.76
N ALA A 133 -2.09 30.51 -40.58
CA ALA A 133 -3.35 31.19 -40.91
C ALA A 133 -4.57 30.66 -40.12
N ARG A 134 -5.22 31.63 -39.47
CA ARG A 134 -6.54 31.73 -38.82
C ARG A 134 -7.70 31.53 -39.82
N SER A 135 -8.82 30.91 -39.41
CA SER A 135 -10.20 31.51 -39.45
C SER A 135 -11.31 30.53 -39.02
N GLN A 136 -12.48 31.14 -38.78
CA GLN A 136 -13.71 30.79 -38.07
C GLN A 136 -14.68 29.80 -38.75
N ASN A 137 -15.75 29.50 -37.99
CA ASN A 137 -17.11 29.01 -38.34
C ASN A 137 -17.33 27.52 -37.98
N GLY A 138 -18.46 27.07 -37.44
CA GLY A 138 -19.74 27.67 -37.07
C GLY A 138 -20.71 26.53 -36.67
N ASP A 139 -21.61 26.82 -35.73
CA ASP A 139 -22.98 26.32 -35.52
C ASP A 139 -23.38 24.87 -35.92
N GLN A 140 -23.84 24.05 -34.96
CA GLN A 140 -25.21 23.44 -34.96
C GLN A 140 -25.42 22.55 -33.71
N GLY A 141 -26.55 22.74 -33.01
CA GLY A 141 -26.92 22.01 -31.80
C GLY A 141 -27.78 20.76 -31.99
N TYR A 142 -27.95 20.00 -30.91
CA TYR A 142 -29.15 19.18 -30.65
C TYR A 142 -29.42 19.11 -29.13
N LYS A 143 -30.68 19.36 -28.76
CA LYS A 143 -31.28 19.18 -27.43
C LYS A 143 -31.77 17.74 -27.30
N ASN A 144 -31.78 17.15 -26.10
CA ASN A 144 -33.00 16.77 -25.35
C ASN A 144 -32.81 15.79 -24.17
N HIS A 145 -33.48 16.15 -23.07
CA HIS A 145 -34.30 15.36 -22.11
C HIS A 145 -33.74 14.17 -21.30
N ARG A 146 -33.49 14.45 -20.01
CA ARG A 146 -34.25 14.03 -18.79
C ARG A 146 -35.03 12.69 -18.83
N ASN A 147 -34.86 11.84 -17.81
CA ASN A 147 -35.90 11.55 -16.80
C ASN A 147 -35.44 10.70 -15.60
N ASP A 148 -35.97 11.09 -14.45
CA ASP A 148 -35.94 10.47 -13.12
C ASP A 148 -36.78 9.18 -13.04
N ALA A 149 -36.49 8.31 -12.06
CA ALA A 149 -37.51 7.57 -11.29
C ALA A 149 -36.95 6.97 -9.98
N LYS A 150 -37.52 7.42 -8.85
CA LYS A 150 -37.55 6.77 -7.53
C LYS A 150 -38.71 5.76 -7.49
N ILE A 151 -38.57 4.64 -6.79
CA ILE A 151 -39.68 3.95 -6.08
C ILE A 151 -39.14 3.29 -4.78
N SER A 152 -39.96 3.38 -3.74
CA SER A 152 -39.82 2.91 -2.36
C SER A 152 -40.64 1.63 -2.14
N ASP A 153 -40.31 0.89 -1.06
CA ASP A 153 -41.25 0.29 -0.07
C ASP A 153 -40.96 -1.16 0.39
N ASN A 154 -40.74 -1.24 1.71
CA ASN A 154 -41.08 -2.23 2.75
C ASN A 154 -41.70 -3.59 2.39
N HIS A 155 -41.23 -4.64 3.09
CA HIS A 155 -42.08 -5.46 3.98
C HIS A 155 -41.27 -6.29 5.00
N GLN A 156 -41.99 -6.73 6.03
CA GLN A 156 -41.61 -7.15 7.39
C GLN A 156 -41.84 -8.68 7.60
N ASN A 157 -41.38 -9.22 8.74
CA ASN A 157 -41.73 -10.50 9.44
C ASN A 157 -40.89 -11.74 9.05
N ASP A 158 -40.57 -12.73 9.89
CA ASP A 158 -40.63 -13.01 11.34
C ASP A 158 -39.98 -14.40 11.58
N PHE A 159 -39.52 -14.68 12.82
CA PHE A 159 -39.40 -16.01 13.51
C PHE A 159 -38.50 -17.12 12.90
N GLU A 160 -37.87 -18.08 13.60
CA GLU A 160 -37.48 -18.39 14.99
C GLU A 160 -36.65 -19.73 14.92
N THR A 161 -35.68 -19.89 15.82
CA THR A 161 -35.30 -21.11 16.59
C THR A 161 -35.09 -22.49 15.91
N MET A 162 -33.85 -23.04 16.03
CA MET A 162 -33.48 -24.33 16.68
C MET A 162 -32.19 -24.96 16.09
N SER A 163 -31.20 -25.15 16.97
CA SER A 163 -30.10 -26.14 16.87
C SER A 163 -30.64 -27.58 17.15
N PRO A 164 -29.84 -28.66 17.42
CA PRO A 164 -28.39 -28.91 17.29
C PRO A 164 -28.02 -30.36 16.80
N LEU A 165 -26.71 -30.66 16.80
CA LEU A 165 -26.05 -31.99 16.90
C LEU A 165 -26.01 -32.94 15.69
N ARG A 166 -24.81 -33.16 15.14
CA ARG A 166 -24.04 -34.43 15.29
C ARG A 166 -22.72 -34.40 14.51
N ASN A 167 -21.62 -34.46 15.24
CA ASN A 167 -20.44 -35.27 14.89
C ASN A 167 -20.62 -36.62 15.61
N PRO A 168 -20.07 -37.77 15.14
CA PRO A 168 -18.62 -37.98 15.23
C PRO A 168 -17.93 -38.92 14.21
N GLN A 169 -16.63 -38.69 14.07
CA GLN A 169 -15.53 -39.66 14.02
C GLN A 169 -15.27 -40.56 12.79
N GLN A 170 -14.05 -40.37 12.28
CA GLN A 170 -12.98 -41.38 12.04
C GLN A 170 -13.22 -42.49 11.01
N ILE A 171 -12.50 -42.42 9.88
CA ILE A 171 -11.77 -43.57 9.30
C ILE A 171 -10.43 -43.06 8.73
N ALA A 172 -9.36 -43.79 9.02
CA ALA A 172 -7.96 -43.55 8.63
C ALA A 172 -7.56 -44.29 7.35
N SER A 173 -6.30 -44.06 6.92
CA SER A 173 -5.49 -44.77 5.89
C SER A 173 -5.86 -44.42 4.43
N GLU A 174 -4.96 -44.17 3.47
CA GLU A 174 -3.59 -44.65 3.25
C GLU A 174 -2.92 -43.92 2.05
N SER A 175 -1.58 -43.77 2.07
CA SER A 175 -0.66 -43.52 0.92
C SER A 175 -0.77 -42.13 0.20
N SER A 176 0.27 -41.48 -0.33
CA SER A 176 1.61 -41.84 -0.79
C SER A 176 2.43 -40.55 -1.01
N GLN A 177 3.74 -40.58 -0.71
CA GLN A 177 4.85 -39.82 -1.29
C GLN A 177 4.60 -38.36 -1.74
N ASP A 178 5.22 -37.40 -1.02
CA ASP A 178 5.81 -36.23 -1.68
C ASP A 178 7.00 -35.69 -0.86
N ASP A 179 8.17 -35.66 -1.47
CA ASP A 179 9.40 -35.08 -0.92
C ASP A 179 9.24 -33.56 -0.87
N THR A 180 8.71 -33.03 0.23
CA THR A 180 8.80 -31.59 0.52
C THR A 180 9.69 -31.38 1.73
N LEU A 181 10.84 -30.76 1.48
CA LEU A 181 11.78 -30.26 2.49
C LEU A 181 11.01 -29.54 3.60
N GLN A 182 11.09 -30.09 4.82
CA GLN A 182 10.59 -29.50 6.04
C GLN A 182 11.35 -28.19 6.30
N PHE A 183 10.72 -27.04 6.04
CA PHE A 183 11.23 -25.75 6.48
C PHE A 183 10.74 -25.51 7.91
N ASP A 184 11.65 -25.72 8.86
CA ASP A 184 11.42 -25.40 10.27
C ASP A 184 11.32 -23.87 10.43
N SER A 185 10.10 -23.36 10.52
CA SER A 185 9.78 -21.93 10.64
C SER A 185 9.66 -21.51 12.11
N THR A 186 10.62 -21.90 12.93
CA THR A 186 10.69 -21.49 14.34
C THR A 186 12.08 -21.01 14.74
N LEU A 187 12.56 -19.94 14.10
CA LEU A 187 13.61 -19.11 14.68
C LEU A 187 13.09 -17.68 14.86
N PRO A 188 13.06 -17.15 16.09
CA PRO A 188 12.85 -15.72 16.30
C PRO A 188 14.10 -15.00 15.76
N SER A 189 13.97 -14.24 14.68
CA SER A 189 15.03 -13.36 14.21
C SER A 189 15.36 -12.33 15.29
N GLU A 190 16.61 -12.29 15.72
CA GLU A 190 17.15 -11.19 16.52
C GLU A 190 17.08 -9.87 15.72
N PRO A 191 16.74 -8.74 16.38
CA PRO A 191 16.68 -7.44 15.73
C PRO A 191 18.10 -6.94 15.46
N GLY A 192 18.55 -6.99 14.21
CA GLY A 192 19.81 -6.33 13.85
C GLY A 192 20.58 -6.84 12.65
N THR A 193 20.12 -7.85 11.91
CA THR A 193 20.86 -8.30 10.72
C THR A 193 20.53 -7.41 9.52
N PRO A 194 21.44 -6.55 9.04
CA PRO A 194 21.18 -5.77 7.84
C PRO A 194 21.26 -6.70 6.63
N VAL A 195 20.19 -6.75 5.84
CA VAL A 195 20.17 -7.49 4.59
C VAL A 195 21.30 -6.98 3.69
N SER A 196 22.11 -7.93 3.23
CA SER A 196 23.33 -7.75 2.44
C SER A 196 23.16 -6.78 1.26
N LYS A 197 24.24 -6.03 1.01
CA LYS A 197 24.46 -5.10 -0.11
C LYS A 197 23.85 -5.60 -1.43
N ARG A 198 23.25 -4.64 -2.13
CA ARG A 198 22.62 -4.72 -3.45
C ARG A 198 23.55 -5.37 -4.49
N THR A 199 23.55 -6.70 -4.57
CA THR A 199 24.15 -7.44 -5.69
C THR A 199 23.10 -7.58 -6.79
N GLU A 200 23.33 -6.94 -7.93
CA GLU A 200 22.38 -6.86 -9.06
C GLU A 200 21.93 -8.23 -9.61
N ASN A 201 22.60 -9.33 -9.24
CA ASN A 201 22.38 -10.66 -9.84
C ASN A 201 21.99 -11.76 -8.82
N SER A 202 21.53 -11.42 -7.61
CA SER A 202 21.08 -12.40 -6.61
C SER A 202 19.55 -12.47 -6.52
N ILE A 203 18.99 -13.68 -6.38
CA ILE A 203 17.58 -13.87 -5.99
C ILE A 203 17.41 -13.33 -4.57
N ARG A 204 16.61 -12.26 -4.42
CA ARG A 204 16.24 -11.73 -3.11
C ARG A 204 14.96 -12.39 -2.64
N TRP A 205 15.07 -13.17 -1.57
CA TRP A 205 13.91 -13.66 -0.83
C TRP A 205 13.42 -12.55 0.09
N LEU A 206 12.31 -11.91 -0.29
CA LEU A 206 11.64 -10.93 0.57
C LEU A 206 10.70 -11.70 1.49
N VAL A 207 11.09 -11.83 2.76
CA VAL A 207 10.24 -12.43 3.79
C VAL A 207 9.41 -11.32 4.41
N MET A 208 8.08 -11.46 4.34
CA MET A 208 7.19 -10.50 4.98
C MET A 208 7.22 -10.70 6.49
N PRO A 209 7.51 -9.68 7.30
CA PRO A 209 7.43 -9.79 8.75
C PRO A 209 5.98 -10.10 9.14
N TRP A 210 5.80 -11.05 10.07
CA TRP A 210 4.49 -11.41 10.56
C TRP A 210 3.84 -10.21 11.26
N GLN A 211 2.60 -9.88 10.88
CA GLN A 211 1.90 -8.73 11.44
C GLN A 211 1.25 -9.11 12.78
N PRO A 212 1.70 -8.53 13.91
CA PRO A 212 1.05 -8.75 15.20
C PRO A 212 -0.36 -8.16 15.17
N LEU A 213 -1.30 -8.89 15.78
CA LEU A 213 -2.69 -8.46 15.92
C LEU A 213 -3.04 -8.32 17.38
N VAL A 214 -3.69 -7.20 17.72
CA VAL A 214 -4.37 -7.03 19.00
C VAL A 214 -5.65 -7.88 19.05
N SER A 215 -6.17 -8.11 20.25
CA SER A 215 -7.32 -9.02 20.44
C SER A 215 -8.57 -8.59 19.68
N SER A 216 -8.84 -7.28 19.59
CA SER A 216 -9.97 -6.73 18.83
C SER A 216 -9.89 -7.11 17.34
N ASP A 217 -8.72 -6.97 16.74
CA ASP A 217 -8.49 -7.24 15.33
C ASP A 217 -8.70 -8.70 14.98
N ARG A 218 -8.34 -9.61 15.90
CA ARG A 218 -8.60 -11.04 15.73
C ARG A 218 -10.08 -11.33 15.63
N GLY A 219 -10.91 -10.67 16.44
CA GLY A 219 -12.36 -10.79 16.37
C GLY A 219 -12.91 -10.29 15.03
N VAL A 220 -12.40 -9.17 14.51
CA VAL A 220 -12.80 -8.63 13.20
C VAL A 220 -12.44 -9.60 12.07
N LEU A 221 -11.22 -10.14 12.07
CA LEU A 221 -10.78 -11.08 11.03
C LEU A 221 -11.51 -12.42 11.12
N LEU A 222 -11.83 -12.90 12.32
CA LEU A 222 -12.64 -14.10 12.51
C LEU A 222 -14.04 -13.93 11.93
N ALA A 223 -14.69 -12.79 12.19
CA ALA A 223 -16.00 -12.49 11.61
C ALA A 223 -15.96 -12.44 10.06
N VAL A 224 -14.87 -11.92 9.49
CA VAL A 224 -14.64 -11.95 8.03
C VAL A 224 -14.50 -13.39 7.52
N GLU A 225 -13.73 -14.22 8.22
CA GLU A 225 -13.55 -15.64 7.88
C GLU A 225 -14.87 -16.42 7.95
N GLU A 226 -15.66 -16.22 9.01
CA GLU A 226 -16.98 -16.82 9.17
C GLU A 226 -17.94 -16.39 8.06
N ALA A 227 -17.96 -15.09 7.71
CA ALA A 227 -18.79 -14.57 6.62
C ALA A 227 -18.40 -15.17 5.25
N LEU A 228 -17.10 -15.32 4.98
CA LEU A 228 -16.61 -15.98 3.76
C LEU A 228 -16.80 -17.51 3.79
N THR A 229 -16.92 -18.12 4.96
CA THR A 229 -17.16 -19.58 5.07
C THR A 229 -18.57 -19.95 4.62
N ASN A 230 -19.54 -19.03 4.69
CA ASN A 230 -20.87 -19.24 4.13
C ASN A 230 -20.86 -19.14 2.60
N GLN A 231 -20.47 -20.23 1.94
CA GLN A 231 -20.31 -20.30 0.48
C GLN A 231 -21.62 -20.19 -0.31
N THR A 232 -22.78 -20.21 0.36
CA THR A 232 -24.10 -20.18 -0.29
C THR A 232 -24.62 -18.77 -0.52
N ASP A 233 -24.27 -17.81 0.34
CA ASP A 233 -24.73 -16.44 0.23
C ASP A 233 -23.77 -15.60 -0.63
N VAL A 234 -24.10 -15.50 -1.91
CA VAL A 234 -23.33 -14.71 -2.87
C VAL A 234 -23.22 -13.24 -2.45
N ASN A 235 -24.29 -12.65 -1.92
CA ASN A 235 -24.29 -11.23 -1.57
C ASN A 235 -23.35 -11.00 -0.39
N LEU A 236 -23.39 -11.86 0.62
CA LEU A 236 -22.47 -11.80 1.76
C LEU A 236 -21.01 -11.91 1.32
N ILE A 237 -20.67 -12.85 0.41
CA ILE A 237 -19.31 -13.00 -0.10
C ILE A 237 -18.86 -11.73 -0.83
N VAL A 238 -19.69 -11.21 -1.73
CA VAL A 238 -19.38 -10.00 -2.51
C VAL A 238 -19.19 -8.80 -1.58
N HIS A 239 -20.11 -8.59 -0.64
CA HIS A 239 -20.01 -7.50 0.33
C HIS A 239 -18.80 -7.64 1.23
N THR A 240 -18.46 -8.85 1.67
CA THR A 240 -17.27 -9.09 2.51
C THR A 240 -15.98 -8.81 1.73
N CYS A 241 -15.89 -9.22 0.47
CA CYS A 241 -14.74 -8.89 -0.38
C CYS A 241 -14.64 -7.36 -0.63
N GLN A 242 -15.76 -6.68 -0.80
CA GLN A 242 -15.81 -5.22 -0.91
C GLN A 242 -15.40 -4.53 0.39
N LEU A 243 -15.82 -5.05 1.55
CA LEU A 243 -15.44 -4.56 2.87
C LEU A 243 -13.93 -4.65 3.07
N ILE A 244 -13.33 -5.81 2.81
CA ILE A 244 -11.87 -6.01 2.88
C ILE A 244 -11.18 -4.94 2.04
N THR A 245 -11.61 -4.78 0.79
CA THR A 245 -10.89 -3.97 -0.20
C THR A 245 -11.08 -2.46 -0.11
N ASN A 246 -12.21 -2.00 0.43
CA ASN A 246 -12.57 -0.59 0.44
C ASN A 246 -12.45 0.02 1.84
N VAL A 247 -12.60 -0.78 2.89
CA VAL A 247 -12.58 -0.33 4.28
C VAL A 247 -11.36 -0.90 4.99
N MET A 248 -11.24 -2.23 5.07
CA MET A 248 -10.24 -2.81 5.96
C MET A 248 -8.80 -2.54 5.52
N LEU A 249 -8.51 -2.44 4.22
CA LEU A 249 -7.17 -2.06 3.75
C LEU A 249 -6.77 -0.61 4.06
N GLN A 250 -7.67 0.21 4.61
CA GLN A 250 -7.29 1.52 5.15
C GLN A 250 -6.68 1.41 6.56
N ASP A 251 -7.06 0.37 7.30
CA ASP A 251 -6.72 0.18 8.71
C ASP A 251 -5.70 -0.94 8.92
N PHE A 252 -5.72 -1.95 8.05
CA PHE A 252 -4.87 -3.13 8.09
C PHE A 252 -3.88 -3.16 6.92
N PRO A 253 -2.61 -3.49 7.17
CA PRO A 253 -1.68 -3.89 6.12
C PRO A 253 -2.26 -5.06 5.31
N ALA A 254 -2.00 -5.11 4.00
CA ALA A 254 -2.48 -6.21 3.16
C ALA A 254 -1.93 -7.57 3.59
N GLU A 255 -0.74 -7.58 4.18
CA GLU A 255 -0.07 -8.73 4.77
C GLU A 255 -0.94 -9.43 5.82
N VAL A 256 -1.76 -8.68 6.57
CA VAL A 256 -2.66 -9.24 7.59
C VAL A 256 -3.61 -10.27 6.98
N PHE A 257 -4.08 -10.04 5.75
CA PHE A 257 -4.96 -10.98 5.05
C PHE A 257 -4.19 -12.09 4.36
N LEU A 258 -3.05 -11.75 3.74
CA LEU A 258 -2.24 -12.73 2.98
C LEU A 258 -1.55 -13.74 3.90
N GLN A 259 -1.23 -13.36 5.14
CA GLN A 259 -0.66 -14.22 6.18
C GLN A 259 -1.72 -15.05 6.93
N ARG A 260 -2.97 -15.09 6.46
CA ARG A 260 -4.06 -15.87 7.06
C ARG A 260 -4.53 -16.93 6.06
N PRO A 261 -4.01 -18.18 6.17
CA PRO A 261 -4.24 -19.23 5.17
C PRO A 261 -5.72 -19.50 4.90
N SER A 262 -6.59 -19.42 5.91
CA SER A 262 -8.03 -19.64 5.75
C SER A 262 -8.67 -18.70 4.73
N ILE A 263 -8.39 -17.39 4.83
CA ILE A 263 -8.97 -16.38 3.93
C ILE A 263 -8.50 -16.63 2.49
N VAL A 264 -7.20 -16.89 2.32
CA VAL A 264 -6.62 -17.18 0.99
C VAL A 264 -7.18 -18.49 0.41
N ALA A 265 -7.35 -19.52 1.23
CA ALA A 265 -7.95 -20.79 0.82
C ALA A 265 -9.42 -20.61 0.40
N LEU A 266 -10.19 -19.78 1.09
CA LEU A 266 -11.56 -19.44 0.71
C LEU A 266 -11.60 -18.70 -0.64
N PHE A 267 -10.72 -17.72 -0.86
CA PHE A 267 -10.60 -17.08 -2.17
C PHE A 267 -10.27 -18.07 -3.28
N GLN A 268 -9.33 -18.99 -3.05
CA GLN A 268 -9.02 -20.05 -4.03
C GLN A 268 -10.22 -20.98 -4.26
N CYS A 269 -10.96 -21.35 -3.20
CA CYS A 269 -12.18 -22.14 -3.31
C CYS A 269 -13.20 -21.46 -4.21
N PHE A 270 -13.46 -20.17 -4.00
CA PHE A 270 -14.38 -19.39 -4.81
C PHE A 270 -13.96 -19.31 -6.28
N LEU A 271 -12.66 -19.11 -6.55
CA LEU A 271 -12.16 -19.06 -7.93
C LEU A 271 -12.29 -20.39 -8.67
N ARG A 272 -12.23 -21.52 -7.95
CA ARG A 272 -12.33 -22.86 -8.54
C ARG A 272 -13.77 -23.34 -8.70
N ASN A 273 -14.62 -23.06 -7.71
CA ASN A 273 -15.90 -23.73 -7.57
C ASN A 273 -17.11 -22.82 -7.86
N SER A 274 -16.95 -21.49 -7.81
CA SER A 274 -18.07 -20.57 -8.01
C SER A 274 -18.50 -20.51 -9.48
N GLN A 275 -19.79 -20.68 -9.73
CA GLN A 275 -20.42 -20.44 -11.03
C GLN A 275 -21.09 -19.06 -11.11
N ASP A 276 -21.21 -18.33 -9.99
CA ASP A 276 -21.81 -16.99 -10.01
C ASP A 276 -20.85 -15.98 -10.66
N PRO A 277 -21.29 -15.24 -11.70
CA PRO A 277 -20.45 -14.31 -12.45
C PRO A 277 -19.99 -13.10 -11.64
N ARG A 278 -20.55 -12.84 -10.46
CA ARG A 278 -20.17 -11.72 -9.57
C ARG A 278 -19.05 -12.09 -8.62
N ILE A 279 -18.93 -13.36 -8.23
CA ILE A 279 -17.95 -13.81 -7.23
C ILE A 279 -16.54 -13.72 -7.81
N ILE A 280 -16.30 -14.33 -8.98
CA ILE A 280 -14.96 -14.42 -9.57
C ILE A 280 -14.33 -13.03 -9.74
N PRO A 281 -14.97 -12.03 -10.39
CA PRO A 281 -14.39 -10.70 -10.53
C PRO A 281 -14.14 -10.01 -9.19
N THR A 282 -15.03 -10.21 -8.22
CA THR A 282 -14.90 -9.57 -6.90
C THR A 282 -13.74 -10.16 -6.10
N VAL A 283 -13.58 -11.48 -6.10
CA VAL A 283 -12.46 -12.18 -5.45
C VAL A 283 -11.14 -11.84 -6.14
N LEU A 284 -11.09 -11.85 -7.48
CA LEU A 284 -9.89 -11.43 -8.23
C LEU A 284 -9.51 -9.98 -7.92
N LYS A 285 -10.49 -9.08 -7.85
CA LYS A 285 -10.25 -7.69 -7.48
C LYS A 285 -9.73 -7.57 -6.03
N ALA A 286 -10.23 -8.39 -5.12
CA ALA A 286 -9.74 -8.44 -3.74
C ALA A 286 -8.29 -8.92 -3.66
N MET A 287 -7.98 -10.04 -4.31
CA MET A 287 -6.62 -10.57 -4.38
C MET A 287 -5.67 -9.57 -5.05
N TYR A 288 -6.07 -8.95 -6.15
CA TYR A 288 -5.27 -7.91 -6.82
C TYR A 288 -4.97 -6.72 -5.91
N LYS A 289 -5.97 -6.23 -5.16
CA LYS A 289 -5.75 -5.13 -4.22
C LYS A 289 -4.85 -5.54 -3.05
N LEU A 290 -4.98 -6.76 -2.55
CA LEU A 290 -4.12 -7.29 -1.50
C LEU A 290 -2.67 -7.40 -1.96
N THR A 291 -2.42 -7.98 -3.14
CA THR A 291 -1.06 -8.12 -3.67
C THR A 291 -0.47 -6.77 -4.09
N ARG A 292 -1.28 -5.82 -4.55
CA ARG A 292 -0.84 -4.45 -4.83
C ARG A 292 -0.56 -3.63 -3.56
N GLY A 293 -1.07 -4.05 -2.41
CA GLY A 293 -0.81 -3.40 -1.12
C GLY A 293 0.53 -3.77 -0.49
N LEU A 294 1.25 -4.73 -1.09
CA LEU A 294 2.60 -5.13 -0.70
C LEU A 294 3.63 -4.11 -1.17
#